data_AF-A0A964ACE0-F1
#
_entry.id   AF-A0A964ACE0-F1
#
_cell.length_a   1.000
_cell.length_b   1.000
_cell.length_c   1.000
_cell.angle_alpha   90.00
_cell.angle_beta   90.00
_cell.angle_gamma   90.00
#
_symmetry.space_group_name_H-M   'P 1'
#
loop_
_entity.id
_entity.type
_entity.pdbx_description
1 polymer ?
#
loop_
_entity_poly.entity_id
_entity_poly.type
_entity_poly.pdbx_seq_one_letter_code
_entity_poly.pdbx_strand_id
1 'polypeptide(L)'
;MARRFILPAIALLAACVPLIGCGRVSREDAEAAIDQAALASQAEALMAQIVELGGEIPAEGSVEQAAESLATTIRRRIECVDATVSADTVQLDFGAPDRPCAWAGRTLSGCAWLRVLQNTADTVVVDHYWVTGSERDCHGDDFSDGAMTVDGTATVTWTTATGARQVAQHDIVWRQNGATRTASASGDLIEHALSDPAGVRFDGSQEWTSDGAAWRVTSGDIALAWDDFLPRSGTHRVIDPAGDELIITYERDADGRTQVRVEGDGDSFAFEVFER
;
A
#
# COMPACT_ATOMS: atom_id res chain seq x y z
N MET A 1 -66.00 29.89 34.00
CA MET A 1 -65.04 30.99 33.73
C MET A 1 -63.70 30.60 34.34
N ALA A 2 -62.73 30.18 33.52
CA ALA A 2 -61.29 30.25 33.84
C ALA A 2 -60.50 29.92 32.57
N ARG A 3 -59.42 30.68 32.37
CA ARG A 3 -58.72 30.95 31.11
C ARG A 3 -57.80 29.83 30.63
N ARG A 4 -57.67 29.76 29.30
CA ARG A 4 -56.59 29.12 28.54
C ARG A 4 -55.24 29.80 28.82
N PHE A 5 -54.16 29.02 28.86
CA PHE A 5 -52.83 29.44 28.44
C PHE A 5 -52.22 28.34 27.57
N ILE A 6 -51.86 28.72 26.33
CA ILE A 6 -51.16 27.92 25.34
C ILE A 6 -49.69 28.34 25.45
N LEU A 7 -48.79 27.39 25.68
CA LEU A 7 -47.35 27.59 25.55
C LEU A 7 -46.89 26.99 24.21
N PRO A 8 -46.17 27.74 23.35
CA PRO A 8 -45.57 27.18 22.15
C PRO A 8 -44.28 26.44 22.52
N ALA A 9 -44.19 25.17 22.12
CA ALA A 9 -42.94 24.43 22.13
C ALA A 9 -42.05 24.96 21.01
N ILE A 10 -41.08 25.81 21.37
CA ILE A 10 -40.00 26.24 20.49
C ILE A 10 -39.02 25.07 20.39
N ALA A 11 -39.00 24.40 19.24
CA ALA A 11 -37.97 23.44 18.89
C ALA A 11 -36.67 24.20 18.58
N LEU A 12 -35.72 24.17 19.52
CA LEU A 12 -34.34 24.56 19.26
C LEU A 12 -33.71 23.47 18.37
N LEU A 13 -33.65 23.71 17.06
CA LEU A 13 -32.69 23.06 16.19
C LEU A 13 -31.30 23.58 16.59
N ALA A 14 -30.59 22.81 17.42
CA ALA A 14 -29.16 22.99 17.60
C ALA A 14 -28.48 22.57 16.30
N ALA A 15 -28.20 23.55 15.43
CA ALA A 15 -27.31 23.38 14.30
C ALA A 15 -25.91 23.06 14.88
N CYS A 16 -25.55 21.78 14.87
CA CYS A 16 -24.18 21.33 15.09
C CYS A 16 -23.41 21.73 13.83
N VAL A 17 -22.91 22.97 13.80
CA VAL A 17 -21.92 23.39 12.82
C VAL A 17 -20.61 22.76 13.28
N PRO A 18 -20.01 21.79 12.56
CA PRO A 18 -18.67 21.37 12.87
C PRO A 18 -17.78 22.61 12.72
N LEU A 19 -17.21 23.06 13.83
CA LEU A 19 -16.06 23.96 13.81
C LEU A 19 -14.94 23.15 13.16
N ILE A 20 -14.81 23.27 11.83
CA ILE A 20 -13.57 22.94 11.13
C ILE A 20 -12.57 23.98 11.64
N GLY A 21 -11.87 23.62 12.71
CA GLY A 21 -10.83 24.46 13.25
C GLY A 21 -9.68 24.45 12.26
N CYS A 22 -9.46 25.55 11.54
CA CYS A 22 -8.20 25.81 10.86
C CYS A 22 -7.09 25.95 11.92
N GLY A 23 -6.57 24.82 12.39
CA GLY A 23 -5.39 24.76 13.24
C GLY A 23 -4.16 25.00 12.39
N ARG A 24 -3.19 25.76 12.91
CA ARG A 24 -1.84 25.73 12.35
C ARG A 24 -1.26 24.34 12.57
N VAL A 25 -0.68 23.76 11.53
CA VAL A 25 0.01 22.48 11.61
C VAL A 25 1.13 22.54 12.63
N SER A 26 1.09 21.67 13.63
CA SER A 26 2.19 21.55 14.58
C SER A 26 3.29 20.64 14.03
N ARG A 27 4.48 20.73 14.61
CA ARG A 27 5.58 19.80 14.27
C ARG A 27 5.23 18.35 14.60
N GLU A 28 4.45 18.13 15.66
CA GLU A 28 3.99 16.79 16.05
C GLU A 28 3.05 16.20 14.98
N ASP A 29 2.16 17.02 14.43
CA ASP A 29 1.27 16.61 13.33
C ASP A 29 2.08 16.28 12.07
N ALA A 30 3.10 17.09 11.77
CA ALA A 30 4.00 16.84 10.63
C ALA A 30 4.80 15.53 10.80
N GLU A 31 5.34 15.26 12.00
CA GLU A 31 6.06 14.02 12.29
C GLU A 31 5.13 12.80 12.23
N ALA A 32 3.91 12.91 12.78
CA ALA A 32 2.89 11.86 12.70
C ALA A 32 2.49 11.57 11.24
N ALA A 33 2.32 12.59 10.40
CA ALA A 33 1.98 12.40 8.99
C ALA A 33 3.12 11.75 8.19
N ILE A 34 4.38 12.12 8.47
CA ILE A 34 5.55 11.43 7.87
C ILE A 34 5.55 9.96 8.27
N ASP A 35 5.36 9.66 9.55
CA ASP A 35 5.29 8.28 10.06
C ASP A 35 4.22 7.47 9.32
N GLN A 36 3.01 8.01 9.19
CA GLN A 36 1.89 7.34 8.53
C GLN A 36 2.15 7.15 7.03
N ALA A 37 2.70 8.16 6.35
CA ALA A 37 3.04 8.08 4.93
C ALA A 37 4.19 7.11 4.65
N ALA A 38 5.20 7.06 5.52
CA ALA A 38 6.31 6.11 5.44
C ALA A 38 5.84 4.68 5.67
N LEU A 39 4.96 4.48 6.65
CA LEU A 39 4.31 3.21 6.92
C LEU A 39 3.59 2.76 5.62
N ALA A 40 2.74 3.61 5.04
CA ALA A 40 1.97 3.24 3.84
C ALA A 40 2.87 2.93 2.64
N SER A 41 3.92 3.73 2.45
CA SER A 41 4.89 3.50 1.37
C SER A 41 5.62 2.15 1.52
N GLN A 42 5.93 1.72 2.73
CA GLN A 42 6.52 0.40 2.98
C GLN A 42 5.54 -0.74 2.73
N ALA A 43 4.27 -0.57 3.11
CA ALA A 43 3.21 -1.52 2.79
C ALA A 43 3.11 -1.71 1.27
N GLU A 44 3.07 -0.60 0.54
CA GLU A 44 3.04 -0.62 -0.93
C GLU A 44 4.28 -1.29 -1.50
N ALA A 45 5.49 -0.99 -1.02
CA ALA A 45 6.69 -1.68 -1.49
C ALA A 45 6.64 -3.19 -1.26
N LEU A 46 6.08 -3.64 -0.14
CA LEU A 46 5.95 -5.08 0.15
C LEU A 46 4.95 -5.76 -0.80
N MET A 47 3.81 -5.12 -1.07
CA MET A 47 2.81 -5.64 -2.01
C MET A 47 3.26 -5.53 -3.46
N ALA A 48 4.03 -4.46 -3.76
CA ALA A 48 4.59 -4.18 -5.06
C ALA A 48 5.79 -5.06 -5.41
N GLN A 49 6.40 -5.76 -4.48
CA GLN A 49 7.49 -6.68 -4.83
C GLN A 49 7.05 -7.84 -5.72
N ILE A 50 5.77 -8.23 -5.64
CA ILE A 50 5.19 -9.23 -6.53
C ILE A 50 4.96 -8.65 -7.95
N VAL A 51 5.11 -7.33 -8.16
CA VAL A 51 4.87 -6.58 -9.42
C VAL A 51 5.79 -6.93 -10.54
N GLU A 52 7.08 -7.01 -10.22
CA GLU A 52 8.14 -7.23 -11.20
C GLU A 52 7.97 -8.56 -11.93
N LEU A 53 7.03 -9.39 -11.50
CA LEU A 53 6.77 -10.72 -12.03
C LEU A 53 5.76 -10.71 -13.19
N GLY A 54 4.96 -9.65 -13.35
CA GLY A 54 3.84 -9.59 -14.29
C GLY A 54 4.16 -9.15 -15.73
N GLY A 55 5.28 -8.45 -15.95
CA GLY A 55 5.62 -7.87 -17.26
C GLY A 55 5.92 -8.87 -18.38
N GLU A 56 5.98 -10.16 -18.07
CA GLU A 56 6.35 -11.23 -19.01
C GLU A 56 5.24 -12.29 -19.18
N ILE A 57 4.02 -12.03 -18.69
CA ILE A 57 2.88 -12.93 -18.90
C ILE A 57 2.48 -12.88 -20.38
N PRO A 58 2.42 -14.03 -21.09
CA PRO A 58 1.94 -14.07 -22.46
C PRO A 58 0.53 -13.52 -22.56
N ALA A 59 0.35 -12.48 -23.37
CA ALA A 59 -0.89 -11.72 -23.49
C ALA A 59 -2.02 -12.46 -24.24
N GLU A 60 -2.06 -13.79 -24.26
CA GLU A 60 -3.14 -14.53 -24.89
C GLU A 60 -3.14 -15.98 -24.43
N GLY A 61 -4.32 -16.60 -24.38
CA GLY A 61 -4.50 -17.98 -23.97
C GLY A 61 -5.49 -18.14 -22.83
N SER A 62 -5.51 -19.33 -22.23
CA SER A 62 -6.36 -19.59 -21.06
C SER A 62 -5.76 -19.01 -19.78
N VAL A 63 -6.58 -18.85 -18.74
CA VAL A 63 -6.12 -18.38 -17.42
C VAL A 63 -5.13 -19.36 -16.77
N GLU A 64 -5.25 -20.66 -17.05
CA GLU A 64 -4.31 -21.69 -16.59
C GLU A 64 -2.94 -21.57 -17.29
N GLN A 65 -2.93 -21.25 -18.59
CA GLN A 65 -1.69 -20.99 -19.31
C GLN A 65 -0.99 -19.74 -18.80
N ALA A 66 -1.76 -18.70 -18.46
CA ALA A 66 -1.25 -17.50 -17.83
C ALA A 66 -0.67 -17.80 -16.44
N ALA A 67 -1.35 -18.59 -15.62
CA ALA A 67 -0.87 -19.01 -14.31
C ALA A 67 0.44 -19.79 -14.39
N GLU A 68 0.57 -20.74 -15.33
CA GLU A 68 1.82 -21.48 -15.54
C GLU A 68 2.97 -20.58 -16.02
N SER A 69 2.65 -19.63 -16.90
CA SER A 69 3.64 -18.66 -17.39
C SER A 69 4.10 -17.73 -16.26
N LEU A 70 3.17 -17.27 -15.43
CA LEU A 70 3.46 -16.47 -14.24
C LEU A 70 4.36 -17.25 -13.28
N ALA A 71 4.00 -18.48 -12.91
CA ALA A 71 4.85 -19.32 -12.05
C ALA A 71 6.25 -19.56 -12.64
N THR A 72 6.35 -19.79 -13.95
CA THR A 72 7.64 -19.96 -14.64
C THR A 72 8.49 -18.69 -14.57
N THR A 73 7.90 -17.52 -14.82
CA THR A 73 8.58 -16.23 -14.70
C THR A 73 9.06 -15.99 -13.27
N ILE A 74 8.22 -16.31 -12.28
CA ILE A 74 8.56 -16.14 -10.86
C ILE A 74 9.74 -17.02 -10.47
N ARG A 75 9.70 -18.32 -10.78
CA ARG A 75 10.83 -19.24 -10.49
C ARG A 75 12.13 -18.80 -11.16
N ARG A 76 12.05 -18.15 -12.32
CA ARG A 76 13.23 -17.60 -13.01
C ARG A 76 13.79 -16.35 -12.33
N ARG A 77 12.93 -15.49 -11.77
CA ARG A 77 13.31 -14.20 -11.19
C ARG A 77 13.64 -14.29 -9.69
N ILE A 78 13.03 -15.24 -8.97
CA ILE A 78 13.15 -15.41 -7.53
C ILE A 78 13.51 -16.86 -7.22
N GLU A 79 14.80 -17.15 -7.16
CA GLU A 79 15.32 -18.52 -7.01
C GLU A 79 14.88 -19.22 -5.71
N CYS A 80 14.64 -18.46 -4.63
CA CYS A 80 14.23 -19.01 -3.34
C CYS A 80 12.72 -19.21 -3.17
N VAL A 81 11.89 -18.79 -4.13
CA VAL A 81 10.44 -19.01 -4.06
C VAL A 81 10.09 -20.36 -4.66
N ASP A 82 9.32 -21.16 -3.92
CA ASP A 82 8.63 -22.31 -4.48
C ASP A 82 7.26 -21.85 -5.02
N ALA A 83 7.15 -21.75 -6.34
CA ALA A 83 5.90 -21.46 -7.00
C ALA A 83 5.22 -22.77 -7.40
N THR A 84 3.95 -22.96 -7.05
CA THR A 84 3.14 -24.13 -7.46
C THR A 84 1.86 -23.67 -8.13
N VAL A 85 1.41 -24.42 -9.15
CA VAL A 85 0.24 -24.04 -9.96
C VAL A 85 -0.88 -25.05 -9.74
N SER A 86 -2.09 -24.55 -9.50
CA SER A 86 -3.32 -25.32 -9.43
C SER A 86 -4.41 -24.59 -10.20
N ALA A 87 -4.76 -25.11 -11.38
CA ALA A 87 -5.68 -24.47 -12.32
C ALA A 87 -5.28 -23.03 -12.66
N ASP A 88 -6.11 -22.05 -12.29
CA ASP A 88 -5.94 -20.62 -12.53
C ASP A 88 -5.13 -19.91 -11.44
N THR A 89 -4.63 -20.65 -10.45
CA THR A 89 -4.01 -20.09 -9.24
C THR A 89 -2.55 -20.52 -9.09
N VAL A 90 -1.67 -19.57 -8.82
CA VAL A 90 -0.27 -19.77 -8.43
C VAL A 90 -0.13 -19.53 -6.93
N GLN A 91 0.38 -20.51 -6.19
CA GLN A 91 0.84 -20.32 -4.82
C GLN A 91 2.34 -20.02 -4.85
N LEU A 92 2.75 -19.01 -4.10
CA LEU A 92 4.14 -18.62 -3.89
C LEU A 92 4.49 -18.89 -2.43
N ASP A 93 5.47 -19.76 -2.19
CA ASP A 93 6.01 -20.04 -0.86
C ASP A 93 7.40 -19.41 -0.74
N PHE A 94 7.52 -18.44 0.17
CA PHE A 94 8.76 -17.71 0.47
C PHE A 94 9.53 -18.33 1.64
N GLY A 95 9.08 -19.49 2.14
CA GLY A 95 9.66 -20.18 3.30
C GLY A 95 9.11 -19.71 4.64
N ALA A 96 9.43 -20.48 5.68
CA ALA A 96 9.10 -20.15 7.06
C ALA A 96 9.98 -18.99 7.60
N PRO A 97 9.58 -18.29 8.68
CA PRO A 97 10.33 -17.17 9.26
C PRO A 97 11.77 -17.50 9.68
N ASP A 98 12.07 -18.77 9.99
CA ASP A 98 13.42 -19.23 10.34
C ASP A 98 14.28 -19.58 9.11
N ARG A 99 13.67 -19.66 7.93
CA ARG A 99 14.29 -19.91 6.62
C ARG A 99 13.63 -19.06 5.53
N PRO A 100 13.71 -17.73 5.63
CA PRO A 100 13.08 -16.82 4.70
C PRO A 100 13.82 -16.77 3.34
N CYS A 101 13.10 -16.37 2.30
CA CYS A 101 13.61 -16.12 0.96
C CYS A 101 14.26 -14.73 0.88
N ALA A 102 15.57 -14.69 0.61
CA ALA A 102 16.30 -13.46 0.40
C ALA A 102 16.23 -13.03 -1.09
N TRP A 103 15.60 -11.91 -1.37
CA TRP A 103 15.42 -11.40 -2.74
C TRP A 103 15.36 -9.87 -2.76
N ALA A 104 16.03 -9.25 -3.74
CA ALA A 104 16.03 -7.80 -3.96
C ALA A 104 16.30 -6.98 -2.67
N GLY A 105 17.29 -7.39 -1.88
CA GLY A 105 17.69 -6.72 -0.63
C GLY A 105 16.76 -6.98 0.57
N ARG A 106 15.68 -7.74 0.37
CA ARG A 106 14.68 -8.07 1.39
C ARG A 106 14.67 -9.54 1.76
N THR A 107 14.01 -9.81 2.88
CA THR A 107 13.90 -11.15 3.48
C THR A 107 12.43 -11.48 3.63
N LEU A 108 11.88 -12.19 2.65
CA LEU A 108 10.45 -12.52 2.57
C LEU A 108 10.17 -13.89 3.23
N SER A 109 9.03 -14.04 3.87
CA SER A 109 8.54 -15.29 4.46
C SER A 109 7.01 -15.39 4.34
N GLY A 110 6.47 -16.58 4.55
CA GLY A 110 5.05 -16.88 4.37
C GLY A 110 4.69 -17.17 2.92
N CYS A 111 3.42 -17.01 2.56
CA CYS A 111 2.95 -17.27 1.20
C CYS A 111 2.06 -16.16 0.65
N ALA A 112 2.01 -16.11 -0.68
CA ALA A 112 1.01 -15.36 -1.42
C ALA A 112 0.35 -16.25 -2.47
N TRP A 113 -0.87 -15.91 -2.87
CA TRP A 113 -1.55 -16.59 -3.97
C TRP A 113 -1.95 -15.58 -5.05
N LEU A 114 -1.77 -15.98 -6.29
CA LEU A 114 -2.07 -15.19 -7.48
C LEU A 114 -3.06 -15.97 -8.33
N ARG A 115 -4.31 -15.52 -8.39
CA ARG A 115 -5.36 -16.14 -9.20
C ARG A 115 -5.62 -15.34 -10.45
N VAL A 116 -5.36 -15.90 -11.62
CA VAL A 116 -5.62 -15.26 -12.91
C VAL A 116 -7.12 -15.30 -13.20
N LEU A 117 -7.75 -14.12 -13.25
CA LEU A 117 -9.16 -13.98 -13.59
C LEU A 117 -9.38 -13.79 -15.09
N GLN A 118 -8.43 -13.10 -15.75
CA GLN A 118 -8.52 -12.75 -17.16
C GLN A 118 -7.13 -12.70 -17.77
N ASN A 119 -6.99 -13.24 -18.99
CA ASN A 119 -5.80 -13.11 -19.83
C ASN A 119 -6.21 -12.78 -21.27
N THR A 120 -5.93 -11.57 -21.71
CA THR A 120 -6.26 -11.06 -23.05
C THR A 120 -5.06 -10.33 -23.65
N ALA A 121 -5.13 -10.01 -24.95
CA ALA A 121 -4.08 -9.27 -25.68
C ALA A 121 -3.67 -7.97 -24.99
N ASP A 122 -4.64 -7.28 -24.38
CA ASP A 122 -4.44 -5.95 -23.83
C ASP A 122 -4.27 -5.96 -22.31
N THR A 123 -4.91 -6.92 -21.63
CA THR A 123 -4.94 -6.94 -20.16
C THR A 123 -4.86 -8.34 -19.57
N VAL A 124 -4.18 -8.40 -18.42
CA VAL A 124 -4.18 -9.53 -17.50
C VAL A 124 -4.76 -9.05 -16.18
N VAL A 125 -5.71 -9.79 -15.60
CA VAL A 125 -6.29 -9.48 -14.28
C VAL A 125 -5.99 -10.64 -13.34
N VAL A 126 -5.40 -10.34 -12.19
CA VAL A 126 -5.06 -11.32 -11.16
C VAL A 126 -5.53 -10.82 -9.80
N ASP A 127 -6.18 -11.70 -9.05
CA ASP A 127 -6.36 -11.48 -7.62
C ASP A 127 -5.13 -11.93 -6.85
N HIS A 128 -4.64 -11.04 -6.01
CA HIS A 128 -3.60 -11.29 -5.04
C HIS A 128 -4.25 -11.60 -3.69
N TYR A 129 -3.73 -12.63 -3.02
CA TYR A 129 -4.12 -12.99 -1.67
C TYR A 129 -2.85 -13.12 -0.84
N TRP A 130 -2.77 -12.37 0.25
CA TRP A 130 -1.76 -12.50 1.30
C TRP A 130 -2.52 -12.93 2.53
N VAL A 131 -2.87 -14.21 2.69
CA VAL A 131 -3.79 -14.61 3.77
C VAL A 131 -2.98 -15.00 4.99
N THR A 132 -3.38 -14.50 6.16
CA THR A 132 -2.85 -14.94 7.44
C THR A 132 -3.60 -16.18 7.97
N GLY A 133 -2.88 -17.09 8.62
CA GLY A 133 -3.46 -18.19 9.38
C GLY A 133 -3.90 -19.45 8.60
N SER A 134 -4.51 -20.38 9.33
CA SER A 134 -4.71 -21.79 8.94
C SER A 134 -5.70 -22.06 7.80
N GLU A 135 -6.27 -21.04 7.17
CA GLU A 135 -7.23 -21.21 6.07
C GLU A 135 -6.56 -21.66 4.77
N ARG A 136 -5.24 -21.51 4.66
CA ARG A 136 -4.40 -22.09 3.60
C ARG A 136 -3.11 -22.65 4.22
N ASP A 137 -2.74 -23.88 3.86
CA ASP A 137 -1.55 -24.56 4.37
C ASP A 137 -0.26 -23.84 3.93
N CYS A 138 0.14 -22.78 4.63
CA CYS A 138 1.42 -22.09 4.44
C CYS A 138 2.15 -21.87 5.77
N HIS A 139 2.83 -22.91 6.24
CA HIS A 139 3.66 -22.92 7.47
C HIS A 139 3.00 -22.41 8.77
N GLY A 140 1.75 -21.95 8.73
CA GLY A 140 1.10 -21.21 9.81
C GLY A 140 1.52 -19.73 9.92
N ASP A 141 2.23 -19.19 8.93
CA ASP A 141 2.92 -17.89 9.02
C ASP A 141 2.36 -16.84 8.06
N ASP A 142 2.39 -15.58 8.50
CA ASP A 142 1.93 -14.42 7.74
C ASP A 142 2.94 -14.04 6.65
N PHE A 143 2.46 -13.50 5.52
CA PHE A 143 3.35 -12.91 4.52
C PHE A 143 4.08 -11.70 5.12
N SER A 144 5.42 -11.74 5.13
CA SER A 144 6.25 -10.83 5.92
C SER A 144 7.59 -10.55 5.26
N ASP A 145 8.10 -9.33 5.40
CA ASP A 145 9.50 -8.98 5.09
C ASP A 145 10.40 -8.87 6.33
N GLY A 146 9.91 -9.33 7.48
CA GLY A 146 10.55 -9.23 8.78
C GLY A 146 10.26 -7.91 9.51
N ALA A 147 10.09 -6.80 8.79
CA ALA A 147 9.69 -5.52 9.37
C ALA A 147 8.16 -5.34 9.41
N MET A 148 7.47 -5.87 8.41
CA MET A 148 6.04 -5.77 8.25
C MET A 148 5.40 -7.11 7.89
N THR A 149 4.15 -7.28 8.30
CA THR A 149 3.26 -8.36 7.84
C THR A 149 2.09 -7.75 7.08
N VAL A 150 1.63 -8.46 6.04
CA VAL A 150 0.50 -8.06 5.19
C VAL A 150 -0.52 -9.19 5.16
N ASP A 151 -1.78 -8.83 5.33
CA ASP A 151 -2.93 -9.70 5.30
C ASP A 151 -4.02 -9.08 4.42
N GLY A 152 -4.61 -9.83 3.49
CA GLY A 152 -5.76 -9.37 2.73
C GLY A 152 -5.67 -9.69 1.25
N THR A 153 -6.34 -8.86 0.44
CA THR A 153 -6.53 -9.12 -0.99
C THR A 153 -6.43 -7.85 -1.82
N ALA A 154 -6.06 -8.01 -3.09
CA ALA A 154 -6.12 -6.95 -4.09
C ALA A 154 -6.41 -7.52 -5.47
N THR A 155 -7.16 -6.80 -6.30
CA THR A 155 -7.29 -7.11 -7.73
C THR A 155 -6.33 -6.25 -8.53
N VAL A 156 -5.44 -6.90 -9.27
CA VAL A 156 -4.40 -6.24 -10.05
C VAL A 156 -4.68 -6.43 -11.53
N THR A 157 -4.74 -5.32 -12.27
CA THR A 157 -4.88 -5.32 -13.73
C THR A 157 -3.59 -4.83 -14.37
N TRP A 158 -2.86 -5.70 -15.07
CA TRP A 158 -1.75 -5.28 -15.92
C TRP A 158 -2.25 -4.89 -17.30
N THR A 159 -1.78 -3.75 -17.79
CA THR A 159 -2.00 -3.31 -19.17
C THR A 159 -0.73 -3.57 -19.98
N THR A 160 -0.80 -4.48 -20.94
CA THR A 160 0.37 -4.95 -21.71
C THR A 160 0.99 -3.83 -22.55
N ALA A 161 0.17 -2.92 -23.08
CA ALA A 161 0.60 -1.82 -23.93
C ALA A 161 1.48 -0.77 -23.21
N THR A 162 1.26 -0.56 -21.91
CA THR A 162 1.96 0.47 -21.13
C THR A 162 2.95 -0.12 -20.12
N GLY A 163 2.84 -1.42 -19.82
CA GLY A 163 3.55 -2.04 -18.71
C GLY A 163 3.12 -1.51 -17.33
N ALA A 164 2.05 -0.72 -17.28
CA ALA A 164 1.47 -0.24 -16.04
C ALA A 164 0.62 -1.34 -15.42
N ARG A 165 0.54 -1.35 -14.09
CA ARG A 165 -0.53 -2.07 -13.40
C ARG A 165 -1.43 -1.11 -12.66
N GLN A 166 -2.69 -1.49 -12.56
CA GLN A 166 -3.65 -0.85 -11.70
C GLN A 166 -3.97 -1.81 -10.55
N VAL A 167 -3.75 -1.38 -9.32
CA VAL A 167 -4.19 -2.10 -8.11
C VAL A 167 -5.55 -1.54 -7.76
N ALA A 168 -6.58 -2.15 -8.37
CA ALA A 168 -7.96 -1.76 -8.13
C ALA A 168 -8.50 -2.57 -6.96
N GLN A 169 -9.11 -1.90 -5.98
CA GLN A 169 -9.83 -2.55 -4.88
C GLN A 169 -8.93 -3.50 -4.09
N HIS A 170 -8.15 -2.93 -3.18
CA HIS A 170 -7.48 -3.70 -2.14
C HIS A 170 -8.22 -3.54 -0.80
N ASP A 171 -8.23 -4.60 -0.01
CA ASP A 171 -8.64 -4.60 1.40
C ASP A 171 -7.56 -5.35 2.16
N ILE A 172 -6.69 -4.58 2.80
CA ILE A 172 -5.42 -5.07 3.31
C ILE A 172 -5.19 -4.54 4.70
N VAL A 173 -4.91 -5.46 5.62
CA VAL A 173 -4.42 -5.22 6.96
C VAL A 173 -2.92 -5.39 6.96
N TRP A 174 -2.21 -4.40 7.45
CA TRP A 174 -0.76 -4.45 7.56
C TRP A 174 -0.34 -4.09 8.97
N ARG A 175 0.67 -4.81 9.47
CA ARG A 175 1.16 -4.68 10.85
C ARG A 175 2.66 -4.50 10.82
N GLN A 176 3.13 -3.51 11.59
CA GLN A 176 4.56 -3.34 11.80
C GLN A 176 5.01 -4.32 12.90
N ASN A 177 5.94 -5.20 12.57
CA ASN A 177 6.44 -6.21 13.49
C ASN A 177 7.19 -5.54 14.65
N GLY A 178 6.82 -5.89 15.88
CA GLY A 178 7.36 -5.27 17.10
C GLY A 178 6.69 -3.95 17.51
N ALA A 179 5.76 -3.42 16.71
CA ALA A 179 4.85 -2.35 17.09
C ALA A 179 3.42 -2.87 17.25
N THR A 180 2.54 -2.05 17.85
CA THR A 180 1.10 -2.37 17.98
C THR A 180 0.27 -1.78 16.85
N ARG A 181 0.89 -1.12 15.87
CA ARG A 181 0.20 -0.43 14.79
C ARG A 181 -0.37 -1.45 13.80
N THR A 182 -1.67 -1.39 13.59
CA THR A 182 -2.40 -2.13 12.56
C THR A 182 -3.16 -1.10 11.74
N ALA A 183 -3.04 -1.20 10.41
CA ALA A 183 -3.78 -0.34 9.52
C ALA A 183 -4.54 -1.17 8.47
N SER A 184 -5.76 -0.75 8.14
CA SER A 184 -6.60 -1.34 7.08
C SER A 184 -6.70 -0.35 5.93
N ALA A 185 -6.20 -0.70 4.75
CA ALA A 185 -6.12 0.20 3.60
C ALA A 185 -6.96 -0.29 2.41
N SER A 186 -7.56 0.68 1.71
CA SER A 186 -8.26 0.48 0.44
C SER A 186 -8.02 1.66 -0.50
N GLY A 187 -7.96 1.41 -1.80
CA GLY A 187 -7.63 2.46 -2.76
C GLY A 187 -7.52 1.97 -4.19
N ASP A 188 -7.02 2.88 -5.02
CA ASP A 188 -6.68 2.65 -6.42
C ASP A 188 -5.31 3.28 -6.70
N LEU A 189 -4.39 2.46 -7.19
CA LEU A 189 -3.02 2.86 -7.51
C LEU A 189 -2.69 2.45 -8.94
N ILE A 190 -1.95 3.32 -9.62
CA ILE A 190 -1.27 3.01 -10.87
C ILE A 190 0.21 2.90 -10.57
N GLU A 191 0.81 1.77 -10.93
CA GLU A 191 2.19 1.45 -10.63
C GLU A 191 3.00 1.11 -11.89
N HIS A 192 4.28 1.46 -11.82
CA HIS A 192 5.30 1.18 -12.81
C HIS A 192 6.56 0.64 -12.13
N ALA A 193 7.18 -0.36 -12.73
CA ALA A 193 8.50 -0.83 -12.35
C ALA A 193 9.57 0.27 -12.50
N LEU A 194 10.49 0.35 -11.54
CA LEU A 194 11.74 1.10 -11.64
C LEU A 194 12.90 0.12 -11.82
N SER A 195 13.81 0.42 -12.75
CA SER A 195 14.93 -0.48 -13.09
C SER A 195 16.25 -0.10 -12.42
N ASP A 196 16.47 1.18 -12.09
CA ASP A 196 17.72 1.66 -11.49
C ASP A 196 17.47 2.88 -10.58
N PRO A 197 17.55 2.71 -9.25
CA PRO A 197 17.56 1.43 -8.55
C PRO A 197 16.25 0.67 -8.80
N ALA A 198 16.27 -0.64 -8.57
CA ALA A 198 15.07 -1.45 -8.64
C ALA A 198 14.03 -0.97 -7.62
N GLY A 199 12.77 -0.82 -8.03
CA GLY A 199 11.75 -0.17 -7.22
C GLY A 199 10.38 -0.11 -7.88
N VAL A 200 9.49 0.67 -7.27
CA VAL A 200 8.18 1.00 -7.81
C VAL A 200 8.02 2.50 -7.91
N ARG A 201 7.33 2.93 -8.97
CA ARG A 201 6.78 4.28 -9.09
C ARG A 201 5.28 4.22 -9.10
N PHE A 202 4.60 5.06 -8.32
CA PHE A 202 3.15 5.02 -8.22
C PHE A 202 2.45 6.35 -8.03
N ASP A 203 1.22 6.38 -8.55
CA ASP A 203 0.24 7.44 -8.41
C ASP A 203 -1.07 6.83 -7.92
N GLY A 204 -1.87 7.60 -7.19
CA GLY A 204 -3.22 7.18 -6.85
C GLY A 204 -3.68 7.68 -5.49
N SER A 205 -4.73 7.06 -4.97
CA SER A 205 -5.29 7.45 -3.68
C SER A 205 -5.66 6.23 -2.86
N GLN A 206 -5.41 6.33 -1.57
CA GLN A 206 -5.79 5.34 -0.59
C GLN A 206 -6.45 6.01 0.61
N GLU A 207 -7.36 5.26 1.21
CA GLU A 207 -7.90 5.51 2.53
C GLU A 207 -7.48 4.37 3.43
N TRP A 208 -7.04 4.68 4.64
CA TRP A 208 -6.81 3.65 5.64
C TRP A 208 -7.27 4.07 7.01
N THR A 209 -7.54 3.08 7.86
CA THR A 209 -7.77 3.29 9.28
C THR A 209 -6.57 2.76 10.05
N SER A 210 -5.94 3.58 10.88
CA SER A 210 -4.81 3.22 11.74
C SER A 210 -5.10 3.68 13.16
N ASP A 211 -4.96 2.77 14.14
CA ASP A 211 -5.28 3.03 15.56
C ASP A 211 -6.69 3.62 15.79
N GLY A 212 -7.65 3.24 14.95
CA GLY A 212 -9.04 3.71 15.01
C GLY A 212 -9.29 5.09 14.37
N ALA A 213 -8.27 5.69 13.75
CA ALA A 213 -8.36 6.98 13.09
C ALA A 213 -8.26 6.83 11.57
N ALA A 214 -9.10 7.56 10.83
CA ALA A 214 -9.16 7.50 9.37
C ALA A 214 -8.17 8.48 8.76
N TRP A 215 -7.40 8.01 7.79
CA TRP A 215 -6.42 8.75 7.01
C TRP A 215 -6.76 8.61 5.53
N ARG A 216 -6.47 9.66 4.76
CA ARG A 216 -6.49 9.59 3.29
C ARG A 216 -5.16 10.06 2.76
N VAL A 217 -4.58 9.33 1.82
CA VAL A 217 -3.37 9.74 1.12
C VAL A 217 -3.62 9.73 -0.38
N THR A 218 -3.19 10.81 -1.03
CA THR A 218 -3.06 10.86 -2.48
C THR A 218 -1.60 10.95 -2.84
N SER A 219 -1.11 9.93 -3.54
CA SER A 219 0.26 9.79 -4.01
C SER A 219 0.38 10.37 -5.41
N GLY A 220 1.41 11.19 -5.64
CA GLY A 220 1.76 11.74 -6.95
C GLY A 220 3.22 11.50 -7.26
N ASP A 221 3.48 10.71 -8.31
CA ASP A 221 4.80 10.35 -8.85
C ASP A 221 5.78 9.87 -7.77
N ILE A 222 5.28 9.08 -6.81
CA ILE A 222 6.11 8.52 -5.74
C ILE A 222 7.06 7.50 -6.36
N ALA A 223 8.36 7.69 -6.20
CA ALA A 223 9.38 6.72 -6.61
C ALA A 223 10.07 6.14 -5.38
N LEU A 224 9.99 4.83 -5.19
CA LEU A 224 10.50 4.12 -4.02
C LEU A 224 11.36 2.93 -4.47
N ALA A 225 12.64 2.93 -4.09
CA ALA A 225 13.48 1.76 -4.30
C ALA A 225 13.16 0.67 -3.27
N TRP A 226 13.43 -0.59 -3.60
CA TRP A 226 13.19 -1.69 -2.67
C TRP A 226 13.99 -1.58 -1.38
N ASP A 227 15.20 -1.03 -1.43
CA ASP A 227 16.07 -0.89 -0.26
C ASP A 227 15.83 0.41 0.53
N ASP A 228 15.01 1.32 0.00
CA ASP A 228 14.76 2.62 0.63
C ASP A 228 13.60 2.52 1.64
N PHE A 229 13.72 3.26 2.75
CA PHE A 229 12.65 3.38 3.75
C PHE A 229 11.65 4.47 3.38
N LEU A 230 12.13 5.55 2.76
CA LEU A 230 11.32 6.64 2.24
C LEU A 230 11.38 6.71 0.72
N PRO A 231 10.35 7.28 0.08
CA PRO A 231 10.44 7.65 -1.32
C PRO A 231 11.67 8.50 -1.63
N ARG A 232 12.22 8.31 -2.83
CA ARG A 232 13.30 9.13 -3.40
C ARG A 232 12.77 10.41 -4.02
N SER A 233 11.54 10.37 -4.51
CA SER A 233 10.86 11.52 -5.09
C SER A 233 9.35 11.36 -5.01
N GLY A 234 8.64 12.43 -5.33
CA GLY A 234 7.19 12.47 -5.42
C GLY A 234 6.56 13.21 -4.27
N THR A 235 5.24 13.14 -4.16
CA THR A 235 4.48 13.86 -3.15
C THR A 235 3.32 13.02 -2.63
N HIS A 236 3.12 13.06 -1.31
CA HIS A 236 1.92 12.59 -0.66
C HIS A 236 1.09 13.78 -0.20
N ARG A 237 -0.19 13.79 -0.54
CA ARG A 237 -1.19 14.65 0.10
C ARG A 237 -1.93 13.82 1.14
N VAL A 238 -1.67 14.07 2.41
CA VAL A 238 -2.25 13.37 3.56
C VAL A 238 -3.37 14.22 4.12
N ILE A 239 -4.55 13.64 4.29
CA ILE A 239 -5.64 14.20 5.09
C ILE A 239 -5.72 13.39 6.36
N ASP A 240 -5.57 14.09 7.48
CA ASP A 240 -5.56 13.49 8.80
C ASP A 240 -6.99 13.25 9.34
N PRO A 241 -7.14 12.63 10.53
CA PRO A 241 -8.44 12.38 11.13
C PRO A 241 -9.22 13.64 11.53
N ALA A 242 -8.56 14.79 11.71
CA ALA A 242 -9.18 16.08 11.96
C ALA A 242 -9.68 16.76 10.67
N GLY A 243 -9.23 16.26 9.51
CA GLY A 243 -9.52 16.81 8.18
C GLY A 243 -8.50 17.83 7.72
N ASP A 244 -7.40 17.99 8.44
CA ASP A 244 -6.30 18.87 8.06
C ASP A 244 -5.50 18.22 6.93
N GLU A 245 -5.09 19.04 5.96
CA GLU A 245 -4.34 18.59 4.79
C GLU A 245 -2.86 18.93 4.93
N LEU A 246 -2.02 17.92 4.70
CA LEU A 246 -0.57 18.01 4.70
C LEU A 246 -0.02 17.52 3.36
N ILE A 247 0.89 18.28 2.78
CA ILE A 247 1.63 17.92 1.58
C ILE A 247 3.05 17.53 1.99
N ILE A 248 3.42 16.28 1.76
CA ILE A 248 4.73 15.73 2.04
C ILE A 248 5.45 15.54 0.70
N THR A 249 6.52 16.29 0.47
CA THR A 249 7.35 16.18 -0.72
C THR A 249 8.66 15.49 -0.39
N TYR A 250 9.05 14.54 -1.25
CA TYR A 250 10.31 13.81 -1.14
C TYR A 250 11.27 14.27 -2.24
N GLU A 251 12.52 14.47 -1.86
CA GLU A 251 13.61 14.72 -2.80
C GLU A 251 14.88 14.01 -2.31
N ARG A 252 15.48 13.18 -3.15
CA ARG A 252 16.76 12.55 -2.88
C ARG A 252 17.88 13.37 -3.48
N ASP A 253 18.84 13.76 -2.64
CA ASP A 253 20.02 14.49 -3.10
C ASP A 253 21.08 13.57 -3.73
N ALA A 254 22.13 14.18 -4.26
CA ALA A 254 23.24 13.47 -4.90
C ALA A 254 24.08 12.61 -3.93
N ASP A 255 24.00 12.89 -2.63
CA ASP A 255 24.67 12.13 -1.57
C ASP A 255 23.80 10.95 -1.08
N GLY A 256 22.62 10.76 -1.67
CA GLY A 256 21.69 9.68 -1.35
C GLY A 256 20.75 9.99 -0.18
N ARG A 257 20.60 11.25 0.23
CA ARG A 257 19.78 11.61 1.41
C ARG A 257 18.36 12.02 1.06
N THR A 258 17.45 11.53 1.89
CA THR A 258 16.04 11.89 2.12
C THR A 258 15.74 13.32 2.55
N GLN A 259 15.52 14.30 1.67
CA GLN A 259 14.87 15.54 2.10
C GLN A 259 13.34 15.39 2.06
N VAL A 260 12.71 15.58 3.21
CA VAL A 260 11.25 15.52 3.39
C VAL A 260 10.74 16.91 3.77
N ARG A 261 9.89 17.50 2.93
CA ARG A 261 9.22 18.76 3.23
C ARG A 261 7.75 18.50 3.52
N VAL A 262 7.26 18.97 4.66
CA VAL A 262 5.84 18.93 5.03
C VAL A 262 5.29 20.34 5.01
N GLU A 263 4.23 20.55 4.24
CA GLU A 263 3.51 21.83 4.15
C GLU A 263 2.05 21.61 4.54
N GLY A 264 1.49 22.53 5.31
CA GLY A 264 0.04 22.61 5.50
C GLY A 264 -0.41 24.05 5.67
N ASP A 265 -1.53 24.28 6.34
CA ASP A 265 -2.18 25.60 6.41
C ASP A 265 -1.31 26.68 7.09
N GLY A 266 -0.50 27.35 6.26
CA GLY A 266 0.30 28.53 6.61
C GLY A 266 1.66 28.26 7.25
N ASP A 267 2.02 27.00 7.49
CA ASP A 267 3.30 26.59 8.08
C ASP A 267 3.97 25.48 7.23
N SER A 268 5.30 25.45 7.23
CA SER A 268 6.10 24.46 6.52
C SER A 268 7.24 23.95 7.41
N PHE A 269 7.44 22.65 7.44
CA PHE A 269 8.52 21.97 8.16
C PHE A 269 9.41 21.23 7.15
N ALA A 270 10.72 21.28 7.36
CA ALA A 270 11.69 20.52 6.57
C ALA A 270 12.45 19.56 7.50
N PHE A 271 12.54 18.32 7.07
CA PHE A 271 13.20 17.24 7.78
C PHE A 271 14.25 16.61 6.85
N GLU A 272 15.44 16.38 7.38
CA GLU A 272 16.46 15.58 6.70
C GLU A 272 16.44 14.20 7.36
N VAL A 273 16.06 13.18 6.59
CA VAL A 273 15.95 11.80 7.08
C VAL A 273 17.14 11.01 6.56
N PHE A 274 17.87 10.42 7.51
CA PHE A 274 19.03 9.57 7.23
C PHE A 274 18.58 8.11 7.30
N GLU A 275 18.60 7.45 6.15
CA GLU A 275 18.51 5.99 6.10
C GLU A 275 19.87 5.43 6.56
N ARG A 276 19.83 4.47 7.50
CA ARG A 276 21.03 3.86 8.09
C ARG A 276 21.38 2.55 7.42
#